data_AF-A0A8J6KX35-F1
#
_entry.id   AF-A0A8J6KX35-F1
#
_cell.length_a   1.000
_cell.length_b   1.000
_cell.length_c   1.000
_cell.angle_alpha   90.00
_cell.angle_beta   90.00
_cell.angle_gamma   90.00
#
_symmetry.space_group_name_H-M   'P 1'
#
loop_
_entity.id
_entity.type
_entity.pdbx_description
1 polymer ?
#
loop_
_entity_poly.entity_id
_entity_poly.type
_entity_poly.pdbx_seq_one_letter_code
_entity_poly.pdbx_strand_id
1 'polypeptide(L)'
;MALTSFLPAPTQLSQDQLEAEGRARSSRLRQTSLVSSRREPPPYGYRKGWIPRLFEDFGDGGAFPEIHVAQYPLDMGRKKKMSNALAIQVDPEGRIKYDAIARQGQSKDKVIYSKYADLVPKEVMNADDPDLQRPDEEAIKEITEKTRVALEKSVS
;
A
#
# COMPACT_ATOMS: atom_id res chain seq x y z
N MET A 1 -69.05 6.77 -25.13
CA MET A 1 -68.52 6.97 -23.77
C MET A 1 -68.54 5.61 -23.08
N ALA A 2 -67.40 5.12 -22.62
CA ALA A 2 -67.27 3.75 -22.12
C ALA A 2 -67.60 3.69 -20.61
N LEU A 3 -68.40 2.69 -20.20
CA LEU A 3 -68.84 2.46 -18.82
C LEU A 3 -67.69 2.15 -17.84
N THR A 4 -66.48 1.93 -18.35
CA THR A 4 -65.29 1.53 -17.60
C THR A 4 -64.65 2.66 -16.80
N SER A 5 -65.00 3.92 -17.04
CA SER A 5 -64.46 5.08 -16.31
C SER A 5 -65.29 5.49 -15.08
N PHE A 6 -66.50 4.93 -14.90
CA PHE A 6 -67.41 5.26 -13.79
C PHE A 6 -67.38 4.24 -12.64
N LEU A 7 -66.64 3.14 -12.81
CA LEU A 7 -66.55 2.09 -11.80
C LEU A 7 -65.20 2.18 -11.06
N PRO A 8 -65.17 1.87 -9.76
CA PRO A 8 -63.91 1.79 -9.01
C PRO A 8 -63.00 0.73 -9.62
N ALA A 9 -61.68 0.95 -9.54
CA ALA A 9 -60.70 0.03 -10.06
C ALA A 9 -60.91 -1.38 -9.46
N PRO A 10 -60.93 -2.44 -10.29
CA PRO A 10 -61.14 -3.80 -9.81
C PRO A 10 -60.04 -4.17 -8.79
N THR A 11 -60.47 -4.66 -7.63
CA THR A 11 -59.58 -5.03 -6.51
C THR A 11 -58.93 -6.39 -6.72
N GLN A 12 -59.51 -7.25 -7.56
CA GLN A 12 -58.89 -8.50 -8.02
C GLN A 12 -58.20 -8.27 -9.36
N LEU A 13 -56.87 -8.18 -9.31
CA LEU A 13 -56.03 -8.23 -10.50
C LEU A 13 -55.92 -9.68 -10.97
N SER A 14 -56.01 -9.91 -12.28
CA SER A 14 -55.71 -11.22 -12.85
C SER A 14 -54.23 -11.56 -12.67
N GLN A 15 -53.91 -12.86 -12.69
CA GLN A 15 -52.53 -13.33 -12.53
C GLN A 15 -51.57 -12.71 -13.56
N ASP A 16 -52.05 -12.48 -14.79
CA ASP A 16 -51.30 -11.79 -15.85
C ASP A 16 -50.99 -10.32 -15.52
N GLN A 17 -51.92 -9.60 -14.88
CA GLN A 17 -51.68 -8.21 -14.45
C GLN A 17 -50.68 -8.13 -13.30
N LEU A 18 -50.74 -9.08 -12.35
CA LEU A 18 -49.77 -9.17 -11.27
C LEU A 18 -48.37 -9.51 -11.78
N GLU A 19 -48.26 -10.39 -12.78
CA GLU A 19 -46.98 -10.68 -13.43
C GLU A 19 -46.44 -9.46 -14.19
N ALA A 20 -47.30 -8.74 -14.92
CA ALA A 20 -46.89 -7.53 -15.64
C ALA A 20 -46.40 -6.44 -14.69
N GLU A 21 -47.08 -6.22 -13.56
CA GLU A 21 -46.64 -5.27 -12.54
C GLU A 21 -45.35 -5.75 -11.85
N GLY A 22 -45.24 -7.06 -11.58
CA GLY A 22 -44.02 -7.67 -11.06
C GLY A 22 -42.81 -7.50 -11.99
N ARG A 23 -43.00 -7.67 -13.30
CA ARG A 23 -41.96 -7.41 -14.32
C ARG A 23 -41.61 -5.92 -14.40
N ALA A 24 -42.60 -5.03 -14.35
CA ALA A 24 -42.36 -3.59 -14.35
C ALA A 24 -41.61 -3.11 -13.08
N ARG A 25 -41.96 -3.66 -11.92
CA ARG A 25 -41.25 -3.42 -10.64
C ARG A 25 -39.83 -3.98 -10.68
N SER A 26 -39.63 -5.20 -11.19
CA SER A 26 -38.30 -5.80 -11.36
C SER A 26 -37.43 -5.02 -12.35
N SER A 27 -38.02 -4.52 -13.43
CA SER A 27 -37.37 -3.62 -14.39
C SER A 27 -36.93 -2.30 -13.75
N ARG A 28 -37.79 -1.66 -12.94
CA ARG A 28 -37.43 -0.43 -12.20
C ARG A 28 -36.35 -0.66 -11.16
N LEU A 29 -36.40 -1.78 -10.43
CA LEU A 29 -35.39 -2.14 -9.44
C LEU A 29 -34.02 -2.42 -10.10
N ARG A 30 -33.98 -2.94 -11.33
CA ARG A 30 -32.74 -3.11 -12.10
C ARG A 30 -32.15 -1.79 -12.62
N GLN A 31 -32.95 -0.73 -12.76
CA GLN A 31 -32.45 0.58 -13.19
C GLN A 31 -31.80 1.40 -12.07
N THR A 32 -32.02 1.04 -10.80
CA THR A 32 -31.38 1.70 -9.65
C THR A 32 -30.19 0.92 -9.14
N SER A 33 -29.39 0.31 -10.03
CA SER A 33 -28.07 -0.16 -9.62
C SER A 33 -27.30 1.06 -9.13
N LEU A 34 -27.09 1.11 -7.81
CA LEU A 34 -26.20 2.08 -7.19
C LEU A 34 -24.80 1.77 -7.73
N VAL A 35 -24.44 2.41 -8.85
CA VAL A 35 -23.07 2.46 -9.31
C VAL A 35 -22.34 3.21 -8.20
N SER A 36 -21.65 2.46 -7.34
CA SER A 36 -20.56 3.01 -6.55
C SER A 36 -19.51 3.46 -7.56
N SER A 37 -19.71 4.64 -8.15
CA SER A 37 -18.71 5.27 -8.98
C SER A 37 -17.54 5.46 -8.03
N ARG A 38 -16.51 4.61 -8.18
CA ARG A 38 -15.19 4.96 -7.68
C ARG A 38 -14.96 6.37 -8.23
N ARG A 39 -14.69 7.33 -7.34
CA ARG A 39 -14.33 8.69 -7.74
C ARG A 39 -12.96 8.60 -8.37
N GLU A 40 -12.93 8.12 -9.60
CA GLU A 40 -11.71 7.99 -10.35
C GLU A 40 -11.35 9.37 -10.89
N PRO A 41 -10.08 9.78 -10.76
CA PRO A 41 -9.62 11.03 -11.30
C PRO A 41 -9.86 11.07 -12.82
N PRO A 42 -10.42 12.16 -13.40
CA PRO A 42 -10.56 12.29 -14.86
C PRO A 42 -9.22 12.07 -15.57
N PRO A 43 -9.16 11.43 -16.75
CA PRO A 43 -7.89 11.18 -17.43
C PRO A 43 -7.12 12.46 -17.73
N TYR A 44 -5.80 12.34 -17.95
CA TYR A 44 -4.94 13.47 -18.28
C TYR A 44 -5.48 14.25 -19.49
N GLY A 45 -5.45 15.59 -19.41
CA GLY A 45 -6.04 16.49 -20.41
C GLY A 45 -7.51 16.86 -20.16
N TYR A 46 -8.25 16.06 -19.38
CA TYR A 46 -9.65 16.34 -19.01
C TYR A 46 -9.83 16.85 -17.57
N ARG A 47 -8.73 17.25 -16.91
CA ARG A 47 -8.74 17.75 -15.52
C ARG A 47 -8.98 19.26 -15.40
N LYS A 48 -9.31 19.95 -16.49
CA LYS A 48 -9.54 21.41 -16.48
C LYS A 48 -10.78 21.75 -15.65
N GLY A 49 -10.60 22.55 -14.59
CA GLY A 49 -11.69 22.95 -13.68
C GLY A 49 -12.08 21.89 -12.65
N TRP A 50 -11.42 20.73 -12.64
CA TRP A 50 -11.59 19.71 -11.61
C TRP A 50 -10.54 19.92 -10.51
N ILE A 51 -10.95 19.90 -9.24
CA ILE A 51 -10.07 20.17 -8.09
C ILE A 51 -10.29 19.06 -7.05
N PRO A 52 -9.31 18.16 -6.85
CA PRO A 52 -9.39 17.14 -5.83
C PRO A 52 -9.25 17.77 -4.44
N ARG A 53 -10.19 17.45 -3.54
CA ARG A 53 -10.19 17.95 -2.15
C ARG A 53 -10.11 16.83 -1.14
N LEU A 54 -10.72 15.68 -1.43
CA LEU A 54 -10.73 14.50 -0.58
C LEU A 54 -9.59 13.54 -0.96
N PHE A 55 -9.19 12.67 -0.05
CA PHE A 55 -8.19 11.63 -0.35
C PHE A 55 -8.69 10.66 -1.43
N GLU A 56 -9.99 10.41 -1.49
CA GLU A 56 -10.64 9.52 -2.47
C GLU A 56 -10.60 10.09 -3.89
N ASP A 57 -10.55 11.42 -4.03
CA ASP A 57 -10.53 12.08 -5.35
C ASP A 57 -9.22 11.79 -6.12
N PHE A 58 -8.19 11.28 -5.45
CA PHE A 58 -6.91 10.89 -6.06
C PHE A 58 -6.91 9.44 -6.57
N GLY A 59 -7.96 8.64 -6.33
CA GLY A 59 -8.01 7.23 -6.74
C GLY A 59 -6.94 6.39 -6.04
N ASP A 60 -5.92 5.94 -6.78
CA ASP A 60 -4.76 5.19 -6.26
C ASP A 60 -3.65 6.10 -5.71
N GLY A 61 -3.93 7.40 -5.62
CA GLY A 61 -2.98 8.42 -5.18
C GLY A 61 -2.31 9.18 -6.33
N GLY A 62 -1.29 9.96 -5.99
CA GLY A 62 -0.63 10.88 -6.93
C GLY A 62 -1.27 12.26 -6.95
N ALA A 63 -0.43 13.30 -6.95
CA ALA A 63 -0.87 14.69 -7.07
C ALA A 63 -0.80 15.14 -8.53
N PHE A 64 -1.75 15.96 -8.97
CA PHE A 64 -1.81 16.46 -10.34
C PHE A 64 -1.09 17.81 -10.45
N PRO A 65 0.10 17.88 -11.08
CA PRO A 65 0.87 19.12 -11.15
C PRO A 65 0.18 20.21 -11.98
N GLU A 66 -0.71 19.82 -12.90
CA GLU A 66 -1.51 20.75 -13.72
C GLU A 66 -2.57 21.55 -12.94
N ILE A 67 -2.91 21.12 -11.72
CA ILE A 67 -3.88 21.79 -10.86
C ILE A 67 -3.10 22.61 -9.83
N HIS A 68 -3.10 23.94 -9.97
CA HIS A 68 -2.37 24.87 -9.09
C HIS A 68 -3.04 25.04 -7.72
N VAL A 69 -3.26 23.94 -7.02
CA VAL A 69 -3.79 23.86 -5.66
C VAL A 69 -2.90 22.91 -4.88
N ALA A 70 -2.66 23.21 -3.60
CA ALA A 70 -1.93 22.31 -2.72
C ALA A 70 -2.72 21.01 -2.53
N GLN A 71 -2.18 19.91 -3.06
CA GLN A 71 -2.76 18.58 -3.02
C GLN A 71 -1.97 17.71 -2.07
N TYR A 72 -2.68 16.90 -1.26
CA TYR A 72 -2.08 16.06 -0.24
C TYR A 72 -2.61 14.62 -0.32
N PRO A 73 -2.25 13.84 -1.37
CA PRO A 73 -2.57 12.42 -1.41
C PRO A 73 -2.01 11.71 -0.16
N LEU A 74 -2.83 10.93 0.54
CA LEU A 74 -2.50 10.26 1.82
C LEU A 74 -1.96 11.21 2.91
N ASP A 75 -2.40 12.47 2.93
CA ASP A 75 -1.91 13.51 3.86
C ASP A 75 -0.39 13.73 3.81
N MET A 76 0.27 13.29 2.74
CA MET A 76 1.69 13.55 2.51
C MET A 76 1.91 15.05 2.26
N GLY A 77 3.02 15.62 2.74
CA GLY A 77 3.36 17.04 2.54
C GLY A 77 2.62 18.03 3.46
N ARG A 78 1.66 17.58 4.27
CA ARG A 78 1.07 18.40 5.33
C ARG A 78 2.05 18.59 6.49
N LYS A 79 2.05 19.78 7.10
CA LYS A 79 2.79 20.02 8.35
C LYS A 79 2.19 19.16 9.46
N LYS A 80 2.92 18.15 9.92
CA LYS A 80 2.53 17.30 11.05
C LYS A 80 2.96 17.95 12.37
N LYS A 81 2.28 17.58 13.46
CA LYS A 81 2.71 17.96 14.82
C LYS A 81 4.07 17.31 15.12
N MET A 82 4.93 18.01 15.86
CA MET A 82 6.19 17.44 16.34
C MET A 82 5.87 16.21 17.20
N SER A 83 6.44 15.06 16.84
CA SER A 83 6.24 13.79 17.53
C SER A 83 7.60 13.15 17.79
N ASN A 84 7.76 12.53 18.96
CA ASN A 84 8.97 11.78 19.33
C ASN A 84 8.99 10.35 18.77
N ALA A 85 8.00 9.98 17.95
CA ALA A 85 7.93 8.66 17.34
C ALA A 85 8.96 8.52 16.21
N LEU A 86 9.71 7.40 16.23
CA LEU A 86 10.59 7.04 15.12
C LEU A 86 9.75 6.76 13.86
N ALA A 87 10.23 7.23 12.70
CA ALA A 87 9.56 6.96 11.43
C ALA A 87 9.49 5.45 11.15
N ILE A 88 8.30 4.96 10.80
CA ILE A 88 8.10 3.56 10.41
C ILE A 88 8.85 3.32 9.11
N GLN A 89 9.81 2.41 9.14
CA GLN A 89 10.60 2.03 7.98
C GLN A 89 10.04 0.75 7.36
N VAL A 90 10.21 0.59 6.06
CA VAL A 90 9.74 -0.57 5.31
C VAL A 90 10.92 -1.21 4.56
N ASP A 91 10.93 -2.53 4.49
CA ASP A 91 11.85 -3.35 3.69
C ASP A 91 11.51 -3.27 2.19
N PRO A 92 12.44 -3.58 1.28
CA PRO A 92 12.15 -3.64 -0.16
C PRO A 92 11.02 -4.62 -0.51
N GLU A 93 10.76 -5.61 0.33
CA GLU A 93 9.65 -6.57 0.22
C GLU A 93 8.29 -6.01 0.69
N GLY A 94 8.25 -4.76 1.18
CA GLY A 94 7.01 -4.16 1.71
C GLY A 94 6.70 -4.52 3.17
N ARG A 95 7.58 -5.24 3.87
CA ARG A 95 7.42 -5.58 5.29
C ARG A 95 7.86 -4.42 6.18
N ILE A 96 7.15 -4.20 7.28
CA ILE A 96 7.52 -3.17 8.26
C ILE A 96 8.80 -3.60 9.01
N LYS A 97 9.81 -2.73 9.02
CA LYS A 97 11.08 -2.94 9.72
C LYS A 97 10.93 -2.65 11.22
N TYR A 98 10.39 -3.61 11.95
CA TYR A 98 10.38 -3.56 13.42
C TYR A 98 11.79 -3.63 14.03
N ASP A 99 12.76 -4.13 13.26
CA ASP A 99 14.19 -4.16 13.61
C ASP A 99 14.78 -2.75 13.89
N ALA A 100 14.15 -1.69 13.38
CA ALA A 100 14.57 -0.31 13.69
C ALA A 100 14.53 0.01 15.19
N ILE A 101 13.68 -0.69 15.95
CA ILE A 101 13.62 -0.58 17.42
C ILE A 101 14.85 -1.26 18.05
N ALA A 102 15.19 -2.47 17.60
CA ALA A 102 16.35 -3.20 18.10
C ALA A 102 17.69 -2.52 17.74
N ARG A 103 17.73 -1.81 16.61
CA ARG A 103 18.89 -1.03 16.15
C ARG A 103 19.00 0.34 16.81
N GLN A 104 18.05 0.75 17.64
CA GLN A 104 18.09 2.06 18.29
C GLN A 104 19.38 2.20 19.13
N GLY A 105 20.21 3.19 18.80
CA GLY A 105 21.50 3.44 19.45
C GLY A 105 22.69 2.63 18.91
N GLN A 106 22.49 1.80 17.90
CA GLN A 106 23.56 1.07 17.22
C GLN A 106 23.90 1.70 15.87
N SER A 107 25.10 1.42 15.36
CA SER A 107 25.46 1.82 13.98
C SER A 107 24.59 1.09 12.96
N LYS A 108 24.29 1.75 11.85
CA LYS A 108 23.60 1.17 10.69
C LYS A 108 24.30 -0.09 10.15
N ASP A 109 25.63 -0.16 10.30
CA ASP A 109 26.46 -1.24 9.76
C ASP A 109 26.61 -2.42 10.74
N LYS A 110 26.15 -2.27 11.99
CA LYS A 110 26.21 -3.36 12.98
C LYS A 110 25.14 -4.40 12.65
N VAL A 111 25.53 -5.66 12.49
CA VAL A 111 24.57 -6.74 12.24
C VAL A 111 23.82 -7.09 13.53
N ILE A 112 22.49 -7.12 13.46
CA ILE A 112 21.59 -7.53 14.54
C ILE A 112 20.60 -8.52 13.92
N TYR A 113 20.45 -9.67 14.56
CA TYR A 113 19.47 -10.69 14.18
C TYR A 113 18.23 -10.51 15.05
N SER A 114 17.11 -10.18 14.43
CA SER A 114 15.84 -9.90 15.10
C SER A 114 14.65 -10.57 14.42
N LYS A 115 14.87 -11.17 13.24
CA LYS A 115 13.80 -11.80 12.45
C LYS A 115 13.77 -13.29 12.74
N TYR A 116 12.58 -13.89 12.65
CA TYR A 116 12.44 -15.35 12.77
C TYR A 116 13.23 -16.10 11.69
N ALA A 117 13.36 -15.52 10.49
CA ALA A 117 14.17 -16.09 9.41
C ALA A 117 15.65 -16.31 9.82
N ASP A 118 16.15 -15.55 10.79
CA ASP A 118 17.52 -15.69 11.29
C ASP A 118 17.67 -16.86 12.27
N LEU A 119 16.56 -17.34 12.86
CA LEU A 119 16.53 -18.50 13.76
C LEU A 119 16.42 -19.83 13.01
N VAL A 120 15.99 -19.80 11.75
CA VAL A 120 15.81 -21.01 10.95
C VAL A 120 17.20 -21.51 10.52
N PRO A 121 17.54 -22.78 10.78
CA PRO A 121 18.80 -23.34 10.35
C PRO A 121 18.88 -23.34 8.83
N LYS A 122 20.00 -22.85 8.29
CA LYS A 122 20.29 -22.96 6.86
C LYS A 122 20.90 -24.33 6.59
N GLU A 123 20.28 -25.08 5.69
CA GLU A 123 20.81 -26.38 5.28
C GLU A 123 22.08 -26.18 4.44
N VAL A 124 23.17 -26.81 4.86
CA VAL A 124 24.41 -26.87 4.07
C VAL A 124 24.25 -28.03 3.09
N MET A 125 23.99 -27.70 1.83
CA MET A 125 23.72 -28.72 0.81
C MET A 125 24.99 -29.36 0.24
N ASN A 126 26.13 -28.67 0.26
CA ASN A 126 27.40 -29.14 -0.30
C ASN A 126 28.60 -28.77 0.60
N ALA A 127 29.60 -29.64 0.66
CA ALA A 127 30.82 -29.41 1.44
C ALA A 127 31.77 -28.36 0.83
N ASP A 128 31.69 -28.15 -0.49
CA ASP A 128 32.53 -27.22 -1.25
C ASP A 128 31.78 -25.93 -1.64
N ASP A 129 30.99 -25.39 -0.72
CA ASP A 129 30.25 -24.14 -0.95
C ASP A 129 31.24 -22.93 -0.92
N PRO A 130 31.33 -22.13 -2.00
CA PRO A 130 32.18 -20.93 -2.03
C PRO A 130 31.83 -19.92 -0.93
N ASP A 131 30.60 -19.91 -0.41
CA ASP A 131 30.20 -19.00 0.67
C ASP A 131 30.78 -19.37 2.04
N LEU A 132 31.20 -20.62 2.25
CA LEU A 132 31.81 -21.12 3.49
C LEU A 132 33.35 -21.13 3.44
N GLN A 133 33.94 -20.79 2.30
CA GLN A 133 35.39 -20.78 2.15
C GLN A 133 36.02 -19.62 2.91
N ARG A 134 37.24 -19.85 3.41
CA ARG A 134 38.03 -18.78 4.03
C ARG A 134 38.36 -17.75 2.95
N PRO A 135 38.43 -16.45 3.31
CA PRO A 135 38.95 -15.43 2.40
C PRO A 135 40.34 -15.80 1.87
N ASP A 136 40.70 -15.25 0.71
CA ASP A 136 41.98 -15.52 0.05
C ASP A 136 43.19 -15.23 0.95
N GLU A 137 44.26 -16.00 0.77
CA GLU A 137 45.49 -15.86 1.56
C GLU A 137 46.11 -14.46 1.45
N GLU A 138 45.95 -13.79 0.31
CA GLU A 138 46.38 -12.41 0.09
C GLU A 138 45.57 -11.42 0.93
N ALA A 139 44.25 -11.57 0.99
CA ALA A 139 43.37 -10.74 1.81
C ALA A 139 43.66 -10.94 3.30
N ILE A 140 43.96 -12.18 3.73
CA ILE A 140 44.38 -12.47 5.10
C ILE A 140 45.68 -11.75 5.45
N LYS A 141 46.69 -11.78 4.57
CA LYS A 141 47.97 -11.07 4.79
C LYS A 141 47.75 -9.56 4.88
N GLU A 142 46.91 -8.99 4.01
CA GLU A 142 46.58 -7.56 4.04
C GLU A 142 45.85 -7.16 5.34
N ILE A 143 44.86 -7.94 5.79
CA ILE A 143 44.15 -7.71 7.05
C ILE A 143 45.11 -7.82 8.24
N THR A 144 46.03 -8.79 8.20
CA THR A 144 47.02 -9.01 9.25
C THR A 144 47.94 -7.80 9.39
N GLU A 145 48.46 -7.27 8.28
CA GLU A 145 49.35 -6.10 8.33
C GLU A 145 48.60 -4.84 8.77
N LYS A 146 47.37 -4.61 8.27
CA LYS A 146 46.53 -3.49 8.73
C LYS A 146 46.25 -3.56 10.23
N THR A 147 45.94 -4.75 10.73
CA THR A 147 45.65 -4.96 12.15
C THR A 147 46.90 -4.79 13.00
N ARG A 148 48.06 -5.31 12.56
CA ARG A 148 49.36 -5.14 13.24
C ARG A 148 49.71 -3.66 13.42
N VAL A 149 49.64 -2.87 12.35
CA VAL A 149 49.94 -1.43 12.38
C VAL A 149 48.97 -0.67 13.32
N ALA A 150 47.68 -1.01 13.29
CA ALA A 150 46.68 -0.37 14.15
C ALA A 150 46.91 -0.68 15.65
N LEU A 151 47.32 -1.90 15.97
CA LEU A 151 47.65 -2.33 17.33
C LEU A 151 48.94 -1.68 17.83
N GLU A 152 50.00 -1.66 17.01
CA GLU A 152 51.26 -0.98 17.35
C GLU A 152 51.04 0.51 17.65
N LYS A 153 50.20 1.17 16.84
CA LYS A 153 49.78 2.57 17.06
C LYS A 153 48.99 2.79 18.36
N SER A 154 48.28 1.77 18.85
CA SER A 154 47.47 1.88 20.07
C SER A 154 48.26 1.62 21.35
N VAL A 155 49.41 0.94 21.24
CA VAL A 155 50.29 0.59 22.37
C VAL A 155 51.41 1.63 22.54
N SER A 156 51.80 2.32 21.47
CA SER A 156 52.74 3.46 21.51
C SER A 156 52.11 4.72 22.12
#